data_AF-A0A2H9MLR6-F1
#
_entry.id   AF-A0A2H9MLR6-F1
#
_cell.length_a   1.000
_cell.length_b   1.000
_cell.length_c   1.000
_cell.angle_alpha   90.00
_cell.angle_beta   90.00
_cell.angle_gamma   90.00
#
_symmetry.space_group_name_H-M   'P 1'
#
loop_
_entity.id
_entity.type
_entity.pdbx_description
1 polymer ?
#
loop_
_entity_poly.entity_id
_entity_poly.type
_entity_poly.pdbx_seq_one_letter_code
_entity_poly.pdbx_strand_id
1 'polypeptide(L)'
;MEAASFIVFMALFAAVYIILGYIGYRKTKTAEDYFVAGRKMGGLVIAFSYGATFISAVALIGFSGIASIYGYGILWLAFLNIFVGIFIAFVFYGFRTRKMGLSLNALTMPELIGRRFNSTKLQGVSAGIIAVFMITYTTAVFLAIASLIGVSFGIPYETCVIIFTVIVGIYLVVGGLYAVMWAHTLQGVLMVVGMIVLTVAIYGMLGGVAPAHEAAASLTASDLAGIGSPAATQAPNGLTSFPPFLSKPFMMLLTLIFGVGIGVLAQPQLVVRYLTAKDERALRLAVPYGGIFILLMTFTAFCIGPLC
;
A
#
# COMPACT_ATOMS: atom_id res chain seq x y z
N MET A 1 19.67 22.57 -9.22
CA MET A 1 20.25 21.24 -8.95
C MET A 1 19.16 20.18 -8.72
N GLU A 2 18.06 20.51 -8.05
CA GLU A 2 16.96 19.57 -7.73
C GLU A 2 16.22 19.01 -8.95
N ALA A 3 15.90 19.83 -9.95
CA ALA A 3 15.17 19.38 -11.14
C ALA A 3 15.96 18.37 -12.00
N ALA A 4 17.27 18.56 -12.14
CA ALA A 4 18.13 17.64 -12.89
C ALA A 4 18.22 16.28 -12.20
N SER A 5 18.44 16.26 -10.88
CA SER A 5 18.45 15.03 -10.08
C SER A 5 17.10 14.30 -10.13
N PHE A 6 15.99 15.03 -10.11
CA PHE A 6 14.64 14.47 -10.25
C PHE A 6 14.41 13.82 -11.61
N ILE A 7 14.78 14.51 -12.70
CA ILE A 7 14.65 13.97 -14.06
C ILE A 7 15.49 12.71 -14.22
N VAL A 8 16.74 12.71 -13.71
CA VAL A 8 17.60 11.52 -13.74
C VAL A 8 16.98 10.37 -12.96
N PHE A 9 16.44 10.63 -11.77
CA PHE A 9 15.77 9.61 -10.96
C PHE A 9 14.52 9.05 -11.66
N MET A 10 13.70 9.91 -12.26
CA MET A 10 12.53 9.50 -13.05
C MET A 10 12.90 8.70 -14.30
N ALA A 11 13.96 9.10 -15.00
CA ALA A 11 14.46 8.36 -16.16
C ALA A 11 14.96 6.96 -15.76
N LEU A 12 15.72 6.86 -14.66
CA LEU A 12 16.17 5.57 -14.11
C LEU A 12 14.98 4.70 -13.70
N PHE A 13 14.00 5.27 -13.00
CA PHE A 13 12.81 4.55 -12.59
C PHE A 13 12.02 4.04 -13.79
N ALA A 14 11.76 4.90 -14.80
CA ALA A 14 11.11 4.51 -16.04
C ALA A 14 11.87 3.39 -16.77
N ALA A 15 13.20 3.49 -16.86
CA ALA A 15 14.03 2.47 -17.48
C ALA A 15 13.89 1.10 -16.79
N VAL A 16 13.90 1.09 -15.45
CA VAL A 16 13.70 -0.16 -14.68
C VAL A 16 12.32 -0.76 -14.94
N TYR A 17 11.27 0.05 -14.99
CA TYR A 17 9.91 -0.44 -15.28
C TYR A 17 9.77 -0.97 -16.71
N ILE A 18 10.42 -0.35 -17.68
CA ILE A 18 10.49 -0.84 -19.06
C ILE A 18 11.22 -2.20 -19.11
N ILE A 19 12.35 -2.33 -18.42
CA ILE A 19 13.10 -3.59 -18.33
C ILE A 19 12.23 -4.69 -17.70
N LEU A 20 11.54 -4.39 -16.59
CA LEU A 20 10.64 -5.34 -15.93
C LEU A 20 9.45 -5.72 -16.82
N GLY A 21 8.89 -4.74 -17.55
CA GLY A 21 7.86 -4.98 -18.56
C GLY A 21 8.34 -5.94 -19.66
N TYR A 22 9.56 -5.73 -20.17
CA TYR A 22 10.16 -6.60 -21.18
C TYR A 22 10.48 -8.01 -20.67
N ILE A 23 10.98 -8.14 -19.44
CA ILE A 23 11.18 -9.44 -18.80
C ILE A 23 9.82 -10.14 -18.63
N GLY A 24 8.80 -9.42 -18.16
CA GLY A 24 7.43 -9.91 -18.05
C GLY A 24 6.88 -10.41 -19.38
N TYR A 25 7.09 -9.66 -20.46
CA TYR A 25 6.72 -10.04 -21.83
C TYR A 25 7.34 -11.36 -22.25
N ARG A 26 8.66 -11.52 -22.06
CA ARG A 26 9.34 -12.79 -22.39
C ARG A 26 8.85 -13.98 -21.56
N LYS A 27 8.33 -13.73 -20.36
CA LYS A 27 7.82 -14.76 -19.43
C LYS A 27 6.32 -15.03 -19.61
N THR A 28 5.58 -14.15 -20.28
CA THR A 28 4.13 -14.24 -20.39
C THR A 28 3.73 -14.84 -21.72
N LYS A 29 3.45 -16.16 -21.74
CA LYS A 29 3.08 -16.90 -22.96
C LYS A 29 1.66 -17.45 -22.92
N THR A 30 1.11 -17.61 -21.72
CA THR A 30 -0.23 -18.17 -21.50
C THR A 30 -1.09 -17.23 -20.68
N ALA A 31 -2.41 -17.46 -20.66
CA ALA A 31 -3.32 -16.71 -19.79
C ALA A 31 -2.98 -16.89 -18.30
N GLU A 32 -2.47 -18.06 -17.91
CA GLU A 32 -2.01 -18.30 -16.53
C GLU A 32 -0.78 -17.45 -16.18
N ASP A 33 0.16 -17.30 -17.13
CA ASP A 33 1.29 -16.39 -16.96
C ASP A 33 0.82 -14.92 -16.84
N TYR A 34 -0.17 -14.52 -17.64
CA TYR A 34 -0.65 -13.15 -17.66
C TYR A 34 -1.42 -12.77 -16.39
N PHE A 35 -2.37 -13.60 -15.96
CA PHE A 35 -3.29 -13.27 -14.87
C PHE A 35 -2.85 -13.71 -13.48
N VAL A 36 -2.02 -14.76 -13.37
CA VAL A 36 -1.56 -15.30 -12.07
C VAL A 36 -0.05 -15.53 -12.04
N ALA A 37 0.69 -14.91 -12.96
CA ALA A 37 2.15 -14.98 -13.04
C ALA A 37 2.69 -16.43 -13.08
N GLY A 38 1.93 -17.32 -13.73
CA GLY A 38 2.27 -18.73 -13.93
C GLY A 38 2.31 -19.52 -12.63
N ARG A 39 1.73 -18.96 -11.55
CA ARG A 39 1.72 -19.54 -10.19
C ARG A 39 3.12 -19.92 -9.71
N LYS A 40 4.13 -19.09 -9.97
CA LYS A 40 5.54 -19.37 -9.66
C LYS A 40 6.16 -18.40 -8.65
N MET A 41 5.35 -17.54 -8.02
CA MET A 41 5.86 -16.50 -7.14
C MET A 41 6.29 -17.08 -5.78
N GLY A 42 7.49 -16.67 -5.35
CA GLY A 42 8.03 -16.99 -4.04
C GLY A 42 7.46 -16.09 -2.94
N GLY A 43 7.58 -16.53 -1.69
CA GLY A 43 6.96 -15.84 -0.54
C GLY A 43 7.42 -14.39 -0.34
N LEU A 44 8.70 -14.08 -0.59
CA LEU A 44 9.22 -12.71 -0.51
C LEU A 44 8.57 -11.79 -1.55
N VAL A 45 8.52 -12.21 -2.81
CA VAL A 45 7.90 -11.42 -3.89
C VAL A 45 6.42 -11.17 -3.58
N ILE A 46 5.71 -12.18 -3.05
CA ILE A 46 4.32 -12.02 -2.63
C ILE A 46 4.21 -11.02 -1.47
N ALA A 47 5.02 -11.16 -0.43
CA ALA A 47 5.00 -10.28 0.73
C ALA A 47 5.25 -8.82 0.38
N PHE A 48 6.32 -8.53 -0.35
CA PHE A 48 6.68 -7.17 -0.75
C PHE A 48 5.68 -6.60 -1.76
N SER A 49 5.26 -7.38 -2.76
CA SER A 49 4.24 -6.92 -3.72
C SER A 49 2.90 -6.64 -3.03
N TYR A 50 2.49 -7.49 -2.08
CA TYR A 50 1.28 -7.30 -1.30
C TYR A 50 1.40 -6.06 -0.42
N GLY A 51 2.47 -5.94 0.36
CA GLY A 51 2.73 -4.80 1.24
C GLY A 51 2.80 -3.47 0.49
N ALA A 52 3.53 -3.42 -0.63
CA ALA A 52 3.63 -2.23 -1.48
C ALA A 52 2.27 -1.80 -2.05
N THR A 53 1.40 -2.77 -2.39
CA THR A 53 0.05 -2.47 -2.89
C THR A 53 -0.89 -2.04 -1.77
N PHE A 54 -0.79 -2.69 -0.62
CA PHE A 54 -1.64 -2.41 0.53
C PHE A 54 -1.34 -1.02 1.11
N ILE A 55 -0.07 -0.73 1.34
CA ILE A 55 0.35 0.53 1.95
C ILE A 55 0.39 1.64 0.90
N SER A 56 0.98 1.40 -0.29
CA SER A 56 1.27 2.44 -1.29
C SER A 56 2.08 3.64 -0.75
N ALA A 57 2.79 4.36 -1.62
CA ALA A 57 3.50 5.58 -1.19
C ALA A 57 2.52 6.69 -0.75
N VAL A 58 1.37 6.76 -1.42
CA VAL A 58 0.32 7.75 -1.14
C VAL A 58 -0.29 7.56 0.24
N ALA A 59 -0.61 6.31 0.62
CA ALA A 59 -1.22 6.10 1.93
C ALA A 59 -0.23 6.33 3.07
N LEU A 60 1.09 6.17 2.89
CA LEU A 60 2.07 6.58 3.90
C LEU A 60 1.98 8.07 4.22
N ILE A 61 1.91 8.91 3.18
CA ILE A 61 1.75 10.36 3.34
C ILE A 61 0.41 10.68 4.01
N GLY A 62 -0.67 10.00 3.59
CA GLY A 62 -1.99 10.15 4.20
C GLY A 62 -2.02 9.73 5.67
N PHE A 63 -1.38 8.62 6.03
CA PHE A 63 -1.28 8.11 7.40
C PHE A 63 -0.45 9.03 8.29
N SER A 64 0.68 9.52 7.81
CA SER A 64 1.50 10.50 8.52
C SER A 64 0.75 11.82 8.72
N GLY A 65 0.06 12.34 7.69
CA GLY A 65 -0.76 13.55 7.81
C GLY A 65 -1.96 13.38 8.74
N ILE A 66 -2.57 12.20 8.76
CA ILE A 66 -3.63 11.89 9.74
C ILE A 66 -3.05 11.84 11.17
N ALA A 67 -1.85 11.28 11.36
CA ALA A 67 -1.22 11.27 12.67
C ALA A 67 -0.78 12.67 13.13
N SER A 68 -0.35 13.56 12.24
CA SER A 68 -0.05 14.95 12.63
C SER A 68 -1.28 15.74 13.11
N ILE A 69 -2.48 15.33 12.68
CA ILE A 69 -3.76 15.95 13.04
C ILE A 69 -4.30 15.46 14.39
N TYR A 70 -4.22 14.14 14.65
CA TYR A 70 -4.85 13.48 15.80
C TYR A 70 -3.85 12.91 16.82
N GLY A 71 -2.56 13.10 16.58
CA GLY A 71 -1.48 12.62 17.42
C GLY A 71 -1.30 11.10 17.43
N TYR A 72 -0.54 10.64 18.41
CA TYR A 72 -0.09 9.25 18.53
C TYR A 72 -1.22 8.24 18.85
N GLY A 73 -2.41 8.68 19.26
CA GLY A 73 -3.53 7.76 19.52
C GLY A 73 -3.98 6.95 18.30
N ILE A 74 -3.66 7.41 17.10
CA ILE A 74 -3.91 6.67 15.85
C ILE A 74 -2.89 5.55 15.61
N LEU A 75 -1.77 5.46 16.34
CA LEU A 75 -0.83 4.33 16.22
C LEU A 75 -1.48 2.97 16.46
N TRP A 76 -2.52 2.92 17.31
CA TRP A 76 -3.32 1.72 17.52
C TRP A 76 -3.97 1.21 16.23
N LEU A 77 -4.27 2.11 15.29
CA LEU A 77 -4.72 1.76 13.95
C LEU A 77 -3.69 0.87 13.26
N ALA A 78 -2.41 1.24 13.31
CA ALA A 78 -1.33 0.50 12.70
C ALA A 78 -1.30 -0.91 13.26
N PHE A 79 -1.23 -1.03 14.59
CA PHE A 79 -1.15 -2.31 15.28
C PHE A 79 -2.36 -3.22 14.98
N LEU A 80 -3.57 -2.67 15.08
CA LEU A 80 -4.82 -3.42 14.86
C LEU A 80 -5.04 -3.78 13.38
N ASN A 81 -4.69 -2.89 12.44
CA ASN A 81 -4.76 -3.18 11.00
C ASN A 81 -3.72 -4.19 10.55
N ILE A 82 -2.56 -4.29 11.19
CA ILE A 82 -1.57 -5.31 10.86
C ILE A 82 -2.08 -6.69 11.29
N PHE A 83 -2.65 -6.78 12.50
CA PHE A 83 -3.21 -8.03 13.00
C PHE A 83 -4.37 -8.52 12.11
N VAL A 84 -5.31 -7.64 11.76
CA VAL A 84 -6.43 -8.00 10.87
C VAL A 84 -5.98 -8.13 9.41
N GLY A 85 -5.26 -7.16 8.88
CA GLY A 85 -4.91 -7.03 7.46
C GLY A 85 -3.82 -7.99 6.97
N ILE A 86 -3.10 -8.68 7.85
CA ILE A 86 -2.05 -9.65 7.45
C ILE A 86 -2.31 -11.02 8.03
N PHE A 87 -2.47 -11.12 9.35
CA PHE A 87 -2.65 -12.43 9.96
C PHE A 87 -3.97 -13.03 9.51
N ILE A 88 -5.09 -12.31 9.65
CA ILE A 88 -6.39 -12.83 9.18
C ILE A 88 -6.38 -12.99 7.65
N ALA A 89 -5.84 -12.00 6.93
CA ALA A 89 -5.79 -12.00 5.48
C ALA A 89 -5.01 -13.17 4.87
N PHE A 90 -3.79 -13.43 5.33
CA PHE A 90 -3.00 -14.52 4.77
C PHE A 90 -3.38 -15.88 5.37
N VAL A 91 -3.56 -15.97 6.68
CA VAL A 91 -3.74 -17.26 7.38
C VAL A 91 -5.14 -17.84 7.15
N PHE A 92 -6.19 -17.04 7.22
CA PHE A 92 -7.56 -17.56 7.08
C PHE A 92 -8.09 -17.43 5.65
N TYR A 93 -7.79 -16.33 4.98
CA TYR A 93 -8.33 -16.05 3.66
C TYR A 93 -7.38 -16.51 2.54
N GLY A 94 -6.10 -16.14 2.61
CA GLY A 94 -5.11 -16.39 1.55
C GLY A 94 -4.90 -17.87 1.23
N PHE A 95 -4.70 -18.72 2.25
CA PHE A 95 -4.57 -20.17 2.04
C PHE A 95 -5.80 -20.80 1.41
N ARG A 96 -7.00 -20.46 1.92
CA ARG A 96 -8.26 -21.00 1.40
C ARG A 96 -8.52 -20.55 -0.03
N THR A 97 -8.30 -19.27 -0.31
CA THR A 97 -8.45 -18.70 -1.65
C THR A 97 -7.44 -19.30 -2.63
N ARG A 98 -6.19 -19.52 -2.22
CA ARG A 98 -5.20 -20.24 -3.05
C ARG A 98 -5.65 -21.65 -3.38
N LYS A 99 -6.04 -22.42 -2.35
CA LYS A 99 -6.43 -23.83 -2.51
C LYS A 99 -7.65 -23.97 -3.42
N MET A 100 -8.66 -23.13 -3.20
CA MET A 100 -9.87 -23.09 -4.01
C MET A 100 -9.61 -22.58 -5.44
N GLY A 101 -8.77 -21.56 -5.60
CA GLY A 101 -8.38 -21.06 -6.92
C GLY A 101 -7.54 -22.06 -7.72
N LEU A 102 -6.75 -22.90 -7.04
CA LEU A 102 -6.06 -24.03 -7.68
C LEU A 102 -7.05 -25.11 -8.11
N SER A 103 -7.92 -25.57 -7.19
CA SER A 103 -8.87 -26.66 -7.49
C SER A 103 -9.88 -26.29 -8.57
N LEU A 104 -10.28 -25.02 -8.62
CA LEU A 104 -11.21 -24.52 -9.62
C LEU A 104 -10.51 -23.95 -10.86
N ASN A 105 -9.18 -23.98 -10.94
CA ASN A 105 -8.38 -23.36 -12.02
C ASN A 105 -8.76 -21.91 -12.34
N ALA A 106 -9.17 -21.14 -11.32
CA ALA A 106 -9.57 -19.75 -11.50
C ALA A 106 -8.33 -18.85 -11.66
N LEU A 107 -8.41 -17.90 -12.59
CA LEU A 107 -7.39 -16.90 -12.87
C LEU A 107 -7.75 -15.53 -12.27
N THR A 108 -9.04 -15.25 -12.09
CA THR A 108 -9.54 -13.98 -11.55
C THR A 108 -10.50 -14.19 -10.38
N MET A 109 -10.74 -13.13 -9.59
CA MET A 109 -11.71 -13.17 -8.50
C MET A 109 -13.16 -13.41 -8.94
N PRO A 110 -13.67 -12.74 -9.99
CA PRO A 110 -15.00 -13.07 -10.53
C PRO A 110 -15.14 -14.52 -10.96
N GLU A 111 -14.12 -15.07 -11.62
CA GLU A 111 -14.09 -16.46 -12.06
C GLU A 111 -14.05 -17.44 -10.89
N LEU A 112 -13.30 -17.12 -9.83
CA LEU A 112 -13.28 -17.89 -8.59
C LEU A 112 -14.67 -17.98 -7.96
N ILE A 113 -15.38 -16.86 -7.88
CA ILE A 113 -16.74 -16.79 -7.35
C ILE A 113 -17.70 -17.56 -8.27
N GLY A 114 -17.62 -17.32 -9.57
CA GLY A 114 -18.45 -17.97 -10.58
C GLY A 114 -18.34 -19.50 -10.54
N ARG A 115 -17.11 -20.03 -10.52
CA ARG A 115 -16.85 -21.48 -10.47
C ARG A 115 -17.22 -22.09 -9.13
N ARG A 116 -16.99 -21.38 -8.02
CA ARG A 116 -17.38 -21.86 -6.69
C ARG A 116 -18.88 -22.13 -6.57
N PHE A 117 -19.69 -21.25 -7.15
CA PHE A 117 -21.16 -21.33 -7.08
C PHE A 117 -21.80 -21.85 -8.38
N ASN A 118 -20.99 -22.31 -9.34
CA ASN A 118 -21.42 -22.76 -10.66
C ASN A 118 -22.41 -21.79 -11.35
N SER A 119 -22.12 -20.48 -11.29
CA SER A 119 -23.03 -19.42 -11.77
C SER A 119 -22.31 -18.35 -12.58
N THR A 120 -22.57 -18.34 -13.90
CA THR A 120 -22.07 -17.32 -14.83
C THR A 120 -22.68 -15.94 -14.56
N LYS A 121 -23.92 -15.89 -14.06
CA LYS A 121 -24.56 -14.64 -13.62
C LYS A 121 -23.79 -14.01 -12.45
N LEU A 122 -23.42 -14.81 -11.45
CA LEU A 122 -22.66 -14.33 -10.30
C LEU A 122 -21.24 -13.88 -10.70
N GLN A 123 -20.62 -14.58 -11.66
CA GLN A 123 -19.36 -14.13 -12.26
C GLN A 123 -19.51 -12.78 -12.96
N GLY A 124 -20.56 -12.59 -13.77
CA GLY A 124 -20.82 -11.33 -14.46
C GLY A 124 -21.06 -10.16 -13.51
N VAL A 125 -21.91 -10.36 -12.49
CA VAL A 125 -22.22 -9.34 -11.47
C VAL A 125 -20.96 -8.97 -10.67
N SER A 126 -20.19 -9.97 -10.21
CA SER A 126 -18.95 -9.70 -9.48
C SER A 126 -17.89 -9.00 -10.33
N ALA A 127 -17.77 -9.35 -11.62
CA ALA A 127 -16.90 -8.65 -12.55
C ALA A 127 -17.33 -7.18 -12.75
N GLY A 128 -18.63 -6.92 -12.90
CA GLY A 128 -19.17 -5.56 -13.04
C GLY A 128 -18.91 -4.69 -11.80
N ILE A 129 -19.16 -5.23 -10.61
CA ILE A 129 -18.87 -4.54 -9.34
C ILE A 129 -17.37 -4.22 -9.26
N ILE A 130 -16.51 -5.22 -9.48
CA ILE A 130 -15.05 -5.02 -9.41
C ILE A 130 -14.59 -3.99 -10.43
N ALA A 131 -15.11 -4.01 -11.67
CA ALA A 131 -14.73 -3.05 -12.70
C ALA A 131 -15.06 -1.59 -12.29
N VAL A 132 -16.28 -1.32 -11.84
CA VAL A 132 -16.72 0.02 -11.44
C VAL A 132 -15.89 0.57 -10.26
N PHE A 133 -15.71 -0.25 -9.22
CA PHE A 133 -14.97 0.19 -8.03
C PHE A 133 -13.46 0.29 -8.26
N MET A 134 -12.86 -0.58 -9.10
CA MET A 134 -11.44 -0.49 -9.44
C MET A 134 -11.11 0.74 -10.27
N ILE A 135 -12.00 1.15 -11.19
CA ILE A 135 -11.81 2.41 -11.94
C ILE A 135 -11.76 3.59 -10.96
N THR A 136 -12.75 3.67 -10.07
CA THR A 136 -12.82 4.73 -9.05
C THR A 136 -11.59 4.75 -8.14
N TYR A 137 -11.14 3.57 -7.70
CA TYR A 137 -9.92 3.41 -6.92
C TYR A 137 -8.68 3.91 -7.67
N THR A 138 -8.48 3.49 -8.92
CA THR A 138 -7.33 3.91 -9.74
C THR A 138 -7.35 5.42 -9.98
N THR A 139 -8.51 6.04 -10.20
CA THR A 139 -8.64 7.49 -10.32
C THR A 139 -8.17 8.20 -9.05
N ALA A 140 -8.56 7.72 -7.86
CA ALA A 140 -8.11 8.31 -6.59
C ALA A 140 -6.59 8.19 -6.40
N VAL A 141 -5.99 7.05 -6.79
CA VAL A 141 -4.53 6.86 -6.74
C VAL A 141 -3.81 7.83 -7.69
N PHE A 142 -4.31 7.98 -8.92
CA PHE A 142 -3.71 8.87 -9.91
C PHE A 142 -3.84 10.33 -9.50
N LEU A 143 -4.99 10.71 -8.94
CA LEU A 143 -5.18 12.02 -8.34
C LEU A 143 -4.12 12.31 -7.27
N ALA A 144 -3.92 11.38 -6.34
CA ALA A 144 -2.97 11.58 -5.26
C ALA A 144 -1.51 11.65 -5.74
N ILE A 145 -1.10 10.80 -6.68
CA ILE A 145 0.26 10.83 -7.26
C ILE A 145 0.50 12.14 -8.01
N ALA A 146 -0.44 12.56 -8.87
CA ALA A 146 -0.29 13.77 -9.65
C ALA A 146 -0.29 15.03 -8.78
N SER A 147 -1.12 15.07 -7.73
CA SER A 147 -1.09 16.15 -6.72
C SER A 147 0.24 16.21 -5.98
N LEU A 148 0.81 15.07 -5.57
CA LEU A 148 2.10 15.02 -4.90
C LEU A 148 3.21 15.60 -5.80
N ILE A 149 3.26 15.19 -7.06
CA ILE A 149 4.26 15.68 -8.01
C ILE A 149 4.05 17.17 -8.31
N GLY A 150 2.80 17.63 -8.39
CA GLY A 150 2.48 19.04 -8.56
C GLY A 150 3.02 19.89 -7.42
N VAL A 151 2.84 19.46 -6.16
CA VAL A 151 3.36 20.16 -4.98
C VAL A 151 4.88 20.09 -4.90
N SER A 152 5.48 18.93 -5.17
CA SER A 152 6.93 18.73 -5.01
C SER A 152 7.77 19.31 -6.15
N PHE A 153 7.27 19.33 -7.38
CA PHE A 153 8.05 19.67 -8.57
C PHE A 153 7.41 20.74 -9.46
N GLY A 154 6.21 21.23 -9.13
CA GLY A 154 5.51 22.25 -9.91
C GLY A 154 5.01 21.76 -11.28
N ILE A 155 4.96 20.44 -11.51
CA ILE A 155 4.52 19.89 -12.79
C ILE A 155 2.98 19.91 -12.84
N PRO A 156 2.36 20.37 -13.95
CA PRO A 156 0.91 20.39 -14.09
C PRO A 156 0.29 19.00 -13.93
N TYR A 157 -0.86 18.96 -13.25
CA TYR A 157 -1.62 17.73 -12.98
C TYR A 157 -1.85 16.88 -14.23
N GLU A 158 -2.33 17.50 -15.32
CA GLU A 158 -2.66 16.81 -16.56
C GLU A 158 -1.44 16.11 -17.17
N THR A 159 -0.29 16.78 -17.17
CA THR A 159 0.97 16.22 -17.66
C THR A 159 1.41 15.01 -16.83
N CYS A 160 1.33 15.10 -15.50
CA CYS A 160 1.64 13.99 -14.60
C CYS A 160 0.76 12.77 -14.88
N VAL A 161 -0.56 12.96 -14.96
CA VAL A 161 -1.51 11.87 -15.19
C VAL A 161 -1.26 11.19 -16.52
N ILE A 162 -1.05 11.94 -17.61
CA ILE A 162 -0.82 11.37 -18.94
C ILE A 162 0.47 10.53 -18.94
N ILE A 163 1.58 11.07 -18.41
CA ILE A 163 2.86 10.37 -18.38
C ILE A 163 2.75 9.06 -17.58
N PHE A 164 2.17 9.11 -16.37
CA PHE A 164 1.97 7.91 -15.55
C PHE A 164 1.06 6.89 -16.23
N THR A 165 -0.03 7.33 -16.86
CA THR A 165 -0.95 6.44 -17.58
C THR A 165 -0.24 5.70 -18.70
N VAL A 166 0.57 6.40 -19.50
CA VAL A 166 1.30 5.79 -20.62
C VAL A 166 2.35 4.80 -20.11
N ILE A 167 3.18 5.21 -19.15
CA ILE A 167 4.24 4.34 -18.61
C ILE A 167 3.62 3.09 -17.96
N VAL A 168 2.62 3.27 -17.09
CA VAL A 168 1.95 2.17 -16.39
C VAL A 168 1.20 1.26 -17.35
N GLY A 169 0.48 1.84 -18.30
CA GLY A 169 -0.25 1.09 -19.33
C GLY A 169 0.67 0.21 -20.16
N ILE A 170 1.81 0.74 -20.63
CA ILE A 170 2.75 -0.01 -21.47
C ILE A 170 3.29 -1.23 -20.71
N TYR A 171 3.86 -1.05 -19.51
CA TYR A 171 4.48 -2.20 -18.82
C TYR A 171 3.43 -3.22 -18.34
N LEU A 172 2.21 -2.77 -18.04
CA LEU A 172 1.14 -3.66 -17.58
C LEU A 172 0.58 -4.51 -18.72
N VAL A 173 0.29 -3.91 -19.87
CA VAL A 173 -0.22 -4.62 -21.06
C VAL A 173 0.83 -5.59 -21.60
N VAL A 174 2.10 -5.17 -21.61
CA VAL A 174 3.20 -5.96 -22.19
C VAL A 174 3.68 -7.05 -21.22
N GLY A 175 3.75 -6.73 -19.92
CA GLY A 175 4.42 -7.57 -18.92
C GLY A 175 3.51 -8.48 -18.08
N GLY A 176 2.20 -8.24 -18.09
CA GLY A 176 1.23 -8.98 -17.29
C GLY A 176 1.50 -8.93 -15.77
N LEU A 177 0.88 -9.83 -15.01
CA LEU A 177 1.04 -9.85 -13.55
C LEU A 177 2.47 -10.18 -13.12
N TYR A 178 3.26 -10.88 -13.95
CA TYR A 178 4.68 -11.14 -13.64
C TYR A 178 5.46 -9.83 -13.48
N ALA A 179 5.35 -8.90 -14.44
CA ALA A 179 6.01 -7.60 -14.36
C ALA A 179 5.53 -6.80 -13.14
N VAL A 180 4.22 -6.78 -12.89
CA VAL A 180 3.61 -6.09 -11.75
C VAL A 180 4.15 -6.60 -10.42
N MET A 181 4.29 -7.92 -10.24
CA MET A 181 4.79 -8.51 -9.00
C MET A 181 6.22 -8.09 -8.68
N TRP A 182 7.09 -8.06 -9.69
CA TRP A 182 8.48 -7.63 -9.51
C TRP A 182 8.64 -6.12 -9.38
N ALA A 183 7.86 -5.34 -10.13
CA ALA A 183 7.83 -3.89 -9.99
C ALA A 183 7.41 -3.47 -8.58
N HIS A 184 6.34 -4.07 -8.05
CA HIS A 184 5.87 -3.80 -6.69
C HIS A 184 6.84 -4.33 -5.64
N THR A 185 7.56 -5.41 -5.91
CA THR A 185 8.60 -5.90 -5.00
C THR A 185 9.75 -4.91 -4.89
N LEU A 186 10.25 -4.41 -6.03
CA LEU A 186 11.27 -3.37 -6.06
C LEU A 186 10.77 -2.10 -5.36
N GLN A 187 9.54 -1.67 -5.66
CA GLN A 187 8.92 -0.52 -5.00
C GLN A 187 8.86 -0.72 -3.48
N GLY A 188 8.48 -1.91 -3.00
CA GLY A 188 8.49 -2.23 -1.58
C GLY A 188 9.89 -2.10 -0.96
N VAL A 189 10.94 -2.62 -1.62
CA VAL A 189 12.32 -2.45 -1.13
C VAL A 189 12.70 -0.97 -1.06
N LEU A 190 12.41 -0.18 -2.08
CA LEU A 190 12.66 1.25 -2.10
C LEU A 190 11.89 1.99 -0.99
N MET A 191 10.65 1.59 -0.72
CA MET A 191 9.83 2.12 0.37
C MET A 191 10.48 1.86 1.73
N VAL A 192 10.99 0.64 1.98
CA VAL A 192 11.69 0.32 3.24
C VAL A 192 12.93 1.18 3.42
N VAL A 193 13.78 1.28 2.39
CA VAL A 193 15.00 2.10 2.44
C VAL A 193 14.64 3.57 2.68
N GLY A 194 13.67 4.09 1.94
CA GLY A 194 13.19 5.47 2.09
C GLY A 194 12.70 5.77 3.51
N MET A 195 11.93 4.85 4.11
CA MET A 195 11.45 5.03 5.48
C MET A 195 12.55 4.96 6.52
N ILE A 196 13.54 4.08 6.36
CA ILE A 196 14.69 4.03 7.28
C ILE A 196 15.47 5.34 7.22
N VAL A 197 15.79 5.82 6.01
CA VAL A 197 16.50 7.08 5.82
C VAL A 197 15.72 8.25 6.41
N LEU A 198 14.41 8.33 6.14
CA LEU A 198 13.54 9.38 6.67
C LEU A 198 13.51 9.37 8.21
N THR A 199 13.39 8.19 8.81
CA THR A 199 13.39 8.01 10.27
C THR A 199 14.68 8.50 10.91
N VAL A 200 15.82 8.08 10.36
CA VAL A 200 17.14 8.45 10.90
C VAL A 200 17.38 9.95 10.74
N ALA A 201 17.01 10.52 9.60
CA ALA A 201 17.17 11.95 9.34
C ALA A 201 16.35 12.81 10.32
N ILE A 202 15.06 12.49 10.51
CA ILE A 202 14.17 13.28 11.37
C ILE A 202 14.59 13.19 12.84
N TYR A 203 14.85 11.98 13.35
CA TYR A 203 15.35 11.87 14.72
C TYR A 203 16.73 12.50 14.89
N GLY A 204 17.59 12.46 13.87
CA GLY A 204 18.88 13.17 13.90
C GLY A 204 18.71 14.69 13.99
N MET A 205 17.76 15.26 13.24
CA MET A 205 17.45 16.70 13.27
C MET A 205 16.81 17.13 14.60
N LEU A 206 16.06 16.24 15.24
CA LEU A 206 15.37 16.51 16.51
C LEU A 206 16.19 16.13 17.76
N GLY A 207 17.48 15.79 17.60
CA GLY A 207 18.37 15.50 18.74
C GLY A 207 18.21 14.10 19.35
N GLY A 208 17.51 13.19 18.68
CA GLY A 208 17.29 11.81 19.09
C GLY A 208 15.81 11.49 19.33
N VAL A 209 15.51 10.22 19.64
CA VAL A 209 14.14 9.75 19.84
C VAL A 209 13.49 10.41 21.06
N ALA A 210 14.12 10.34 22.24
CA ALA A 210 13.53 10.90 23.45
C ALA A 210 13.31 12.43 23.36
N PRO A 211 14.30 13.24 22.93
CA PRO A 211 14.09 14.69 22.79
C PRO A 211 13.01 15.06 21.77
N ALA A 212 12.91 14.32 20.66
CA ALA A 212 11.86 14.54 19.66
C ALA A 212 10.45 14.36 20.23
N HIS A 213 10.24 13.27 20.97
CA HIS A 213 8.93 12.94 21.55
C HIS A 213 8.61 13.81 22.77
N GLU A 214 9.60 14.22 23.57
CA GLU A 214 9.42 15.17 24.66
C GLU A 214 9.02 16.55 24.13
N ALA A 215 9.71 17.04 23.09
CA ALA A 215 9.37 18.28 22.41
C ALA A 215 7.95 18.23 21.83
N ALA A 216 7.59 17.15 21.13
CA ALA A 216 6.25 16.97 20.58
C ALA A 216 5.17 16.93 21.68
N ALA A 217 5.44 16.28 22.82
CA ALA A 217 4.50 16.22 23.94
C ALA A 217 4.32 17.57 24.66
N SER A 218 5.31 18.47 24.56
CA SER A 218 5.23 19.82 25.12
C SER A 218 4.42 20.81 24.26
N LEU A 219 4.12 20.47 23.01
CA LEU A 219 3.36 21.33 22.11
C LEU A 219 1.88 21.36 22.51
N THR A 220 1.32 22.56 22.54
CA THR A 220 -0.11 22.78 22.74
C THR A 220 -0.86 22.85 21.40
N ALA A 221 -2.19 22.72 21.43
CA ALA A 221 -3.01 22.92 20.24
C ALA A 221 -2.85 24.33 19.63
N SER A 222 -2.56 25.35 20.46
CA SER A 222 -2.25 26.70 20.00
C SER A 222 -0.90 26.79 19.29
N ASP A 223 0.11 26.05 19.75
CA ASP A 223 1.42 26.02 19.09
C ASP A 223 1.29 25.38 17.70
N LEU A 224 0.57 24.25 17.61
CA LEU A 224 0.35 23.55 16.35
C LEU A 224 -0.45 24.38 15.33
N ALA A 225 -1.42 25.17 15.79
CA ALA A 225 -2.15 26.12 14.95
C ALA A 225 -1.23 27.24 14.42
N GLY A 226 -0.26 27.69 15.22
CA GLY A 226 0.70 28.74 14.85
C GLY A 226 1.72 28.31 13.77
N ILE A 227 2.04 27.01 13.68
CA ILE A 227 2.97 26.47 12.67
C ILE A 227 2.23 26.11 11.36
N GLY A 228 0.94 26.42 11.27
CA GLY A 228 0.15 26.18 10.06
C GLY A 228 -0.24 24.72 9.83
N SER A 229 -0.24 23.88 10.87
CA SER A 229 -0.86 22.55 10.81
C SER A 229 -2.37 22.72 10.78
N PRO A 230 -3.05 22.63 9.61
CA PRO A 230 -4.40 23.20 9.44
C PRO A 230 -5.49 22.42 10.18
N ALA A 231 -5.15 21.36 10.91
CA ALA A 231 -6.12 20.47 11.55
C ALA A 231 -5.63 19.80 12.85
N ALA A 232 -4.48 20.18 13.42
CA ALA A 232 -4.02 19.66 14.70
C ALA A 232 -4.98 20.04 15.83
N THR A 233 -5.96 19.18 16.08
CA THR A 233 -7.05 19.41 17.04
C THR A 233 -6.69 18.89 18.43
N GLN A 234 -5.60 18.14 18.55
CA GLN A 234 -5.11 17.56 19.81
C GLN A 234 -3.58 17.57 19.82
N ALA A 235 -3.01 17.84 20.99
CA ALA A 235 -1.58 17.67 21.21
C ALA A 235 -1.18 16.20 21.00
N PRO A 236 0.06 15.92 20.55
CA PRO A 236 0.57 14.56 20.47
C PRO A 236 0.55 13.89 21.86
N ASN A 237 -0.47 13.08 22.13
CA ASN A 237 -0.59 12.30 23.36
C ASN A 237 0.53 11.24 23.44
N GLY A 238 0.77 10.61 24.60
CA GLY A 238 1.81 9.55 24.68
C GLY A 238 1.64 8.43 23.63
N LEU A 239 2.75 7.79 23.22
CA LEU A 239 2.81 6.72 22.20
C LEU A 239 1.85 5.53 22.45
N THR A 240 1.43 5.32 23.71
CA THR A 240 0.51 4.25 24.12
C THR A 240 -0.92 4.73 24.38
N SER A 241 -1.20 6.02 24.18
CA SER A 241 -2.51 6.61 24.43
C SER A 241 -3.58 5.99 23.52
N PHE A 242 -4.73 5.65 24.10
CA PHE A 242 -5.88 5.17 23.33
C PHE A 242 -6.95 6.28 23.29
N PRO A 243 -7.54 6.57 22.13
CA PRO A 243 -8.55 7.62 22.04
C PRO A 243 -9.78 7.27 22.92
N PRO A 244 -10.36 8.23 23.65
CA PRO A 244 -11.54 7.97 24.47
C PRO A 244 -12.68 7.34 23.67
N PHE A 245 -13.43 6.43 24.29
CA PHE A 245 -14.52 5.71 23.63
C PHE A 245 -15.54 6.69 22.98
N LEU A 246 -15.92 6.42 21.73
CA LEU A 246 -16.83 7.24 20.90
C LEU A 246 -16.38 8.69 20.62
N SER A 247 -15.16 9.07 20.98
CA SER A 247 -14.59 10.36 20.56
C SER A 247 -14.37 10.40 19.04
N LYS A 248 -14.20 11.59 18.45
CA LYS A 248 -13.86 11.76 17.03
C LYS A 248 -12.65 10.91 16.59
N PRO A 249 -11.48 10.91 17.29
CA PRO A 249 -10.36 10.06 16.91
C PRO A 249 -10.67 8.56 17.07
N PHE A 250 -11.48 8.16 18.05
CA PHE A 250 -11.93 6.77 18.18
C PHE A 250 -12.81 6.35 17.00
N MET A 251 -13.79 7.18 16.62
CA MET A 251 -14.66 6.91 15.48
C MET A 251 -13.87 6.84 14.18
N MET A 252 -12.85 7.68 14.00
CA MET A 252 -11.99 7.62 12.83
C MET A 252 -11.09 6.39 12.82
N LEU A 253 -10.53 6.01 13.97
CA LEU A 253 -9.80 4.76 14.11
C LEU A 253 -10.69 3.56 13.76
N LEU A 254 -11.93 3.55 14.24
CA LEU A 254 -12.91 2.51 13.95
C LEU A 254 -13.21 2.42 12.44
N THR A 255 -13.52 3.55 11.79
CA THR A 255 -13.82 3.57 10.35
C THR A 255 -12.62 3.12 9.51
N LEU A 256 -11.40 3.49 9.90
CA LEU A 256 -10.18 3.05 9.22
C LEU A 256 -9.89 1.55 9.46
N ILE A 257 -10.18 0.97 10.64
CA ILE A 257 -10.07 -0.49 10.85
C ILE A 257 -11.05 -1.25 9.96
N PHE A 258 -12.31 -0.79 9.88
CA PHE A 258 -13.30 -1.43 9.01
C PHE A 258 -12.96 -1.24 7.53
N GLY A 259 -12.59 -0.03 7.13
CA GLY A 259 -12.31 0.32 5.74
C GLY A 259 -10.99 -0.27 5.23
N VAL A 260 -9.90 -0.07 5.96
CA VAL A 260 -8.55 -0.53 5.56
C VAL A 260 -8.34 -1.98 5.96
N GLY A 261 -8.71 -2.36 7.18
CA GLY A 261 -8.39 -3.67 7.75
C GLY A 261 -9.25 -4.79 7.19
N ILE A 262 -10.59 -4.65 7.29
CA ILE A 262 -11.50 -5.64 6.70
C ILE A 262 -11.55 -5.47 5.18
N GLY A 263 -11.54 -4.24 4.67
CA GLY A 263 -11.60 -3.99 3.22
C GLY A 263 -10.50 -4.68 2.43
N VAL A 264 -9.29 -4.79 2.99
CA VAL A 264 -8.16 -5.56 2.41
C VAL A 264 -8.53 -6.98 2.02
N LEU A 265 -9.34 -7.65 2.83
CA LEU A 265 -9.73 -9.05 2.60
C LEU A 265 -10.58 -9.20 1.33
N ALA A 266 -11.31 -8.14 0.97
CA ALA A 266 -12.21 -8.11 -0.18
C ALA A 266 -11.56 -7.52 -1.44
N GLN A 267 -10.35 -6.96 -1.35
CA GLN A 267 -9.71 -6.28 -2.49
C GLN A 267 -9.19 -7.27 -3.54
N PRO A 268 -9.77 -7.31 -4.75
CA PRO A 268 -9.40 -8.29 -5.76
C PRO A 268 -7.92 -8.19 -6.17
N GLN A 269 -7.36 -6.99 -6.22
CA GLN A 269 -5.94 -6.77 -6.51
C GLN A 269 -5.03 -7.44 -5.48
N LEU A 270 -5.41 -7.46 -4.20
CA LEU A 270 -4.63 -8.13 -3.16
C LEU A 270 -4.86 -9.65 -3.18
N VAL A 271 -6.10 -10.09 -3.39
CA VAL A 271 -6.44 -11.51 -3.35
C VAL A 271 -5.80 -12.29 -4.50
N VAL A 272 -5.70 -11.71 -5.70
CA VAL A 272 -5.03 -12.35 -6.85
C VAL A 272 -3.57 -12.70 -6.53
N ARG A 273 -2.89 -11.96 -5.64
CA ARG A 273 -1.51 -12.26 -5.24
C ARG A 273 -1.41 -13.63 -4.56
N TYR A 274 -2.42 -14.04 -3.81
CA TYR A 274 -2.44 -15.38 -3.23
C TYR A 274 -2.44 -16.43 -4.33
N LEU A 275 -3.19 -16.23 -5.44
CA LEU A 275 -3.25 -17.17 -6.55
C LEU A 275 -1.91 -17.35 -7.27
N THR A 276 -1.00 -16.37 -7.18
CA THR A 276 0.33 -16.43 -7.81
C THR A 276 1.34 -17.34 -7.10
N ALA A 277 1.02 -17.80 -5.88
CA ALA A 277 1.97 -18.53 -5.06
C ALA A 277 2.35 -19.90 -5.64
N LYS A 278 3.65 -20.19 -5.65
CA LYS A 278 4.19 -21.48 -6.13
C LYS A 278 3.73 -22.68 -5.31
N ASP A 279 3.64 -22.50 -4.00
CA ASP A 279 3.29 -23.53 -3.03
C ASP A 279 2.70 -22.88 -1.76
N GLU A 280 2.11 -23.70 -0.90
CA GLU A 280 1.62 -23.23 0.41
C GLU A 280 2.77 -22.73 1.30
N ARG A 281 4.01 -23.21 1.09
CA ARG A 281 5.18 -22.72 1.80
C ARG A 281 5.46 -21.24 1.48
N ALA A 282 5.30 -20.82 0.23
CA ALA A 282 5.46 -19.43 -0.17
C ALA A 282 4.46 -18.52 0.54
N LEU A 283 3.19 -18.95 0.69
CA LEU A 283 2.20 -18.20 1.45
C LEU A 283 2.53 -18.15 2.95
N ARG A 284 3.00 -19.26 3.54
CA ARG A 284 3.45 -19.28 4.94
C ARG A 284 4.63 -18.33 5.18
N LEU A 285 5.57 -18.27 4.26
CA LEU A 285 6.69 -17.32 4.32
C LEU A 285 6.22 -15.88 4.08
N ALA A 286 5.22 -15.65 3.23
CA ALA A 286 4.73 -14.32 2.96
C ALA A 286 4.10 -13.64 4.20
N VAL A 287 3.56 -14.42 5.14
CA VAL A 287 2.95 -13.91 6.39
C VAL A 287 3.94 -13.12 7.25
N PRO A 288 5.06 -13.70 7.75
CA PRO A 288 6.00 -12.96 8.59
C PRO A 288 6.70 -11.82 7.85
N TYR A 289 7.10 -12.02 6.58
CA TYR A 289 7.75 -10.96 5.81
C TYR A 289 6.81 -9.79 5.52
N GLY A 290 5.57 -10.08 5.13
CA GLY A 290 4.53 -9.06 4.93
C GLY A 290 4.19 -8.37 6.25
N GLY A 291 4.11 -9.13 7.34
CA GLY A 291 3.95 -8.67 8.72
C GLY A 291 4.96 -7.61 9.12
N ILE A 292 6.24 -7.96 9.02
CA ILE A 292 7.36 -7.07 9.35
C ILE A 292 7.36 -5.85 8.43
N PHE A 293 7.18 -6.05 7.12
CA PHE A 293 7.13 -4.96 6.15
C PHE A 293 6.04 -3.95 6.51
N ILE A 294 4.80 -4.39 6.66
CA ILE A 294 3.68 -3.49 6.89
C ILE A 294 3.80 -2.81 8.26
N LEU A 295 4.26 -3.55 9.27
CA LEU A 295 4.54 -2.99 10.59
C LEU A 295 5.57 -1.88 10.52
N LEU A 296 6.73 -2.13 9.92
CA LEU A 296 7.78 -1.14 9.78
C LEU A 296 7.26 0.11 9.05
N MET A 297 6.58 -0.08 7.92
CA MET A 297 6.11 1.02 7.08
C MET A 297 5.05 1.88 7.78
N THR A 298 4.03 1.26 8.37
CA THR A 298 2.93 1.99 9.04
C THR A 298 3.37 2.58 10.38
N PHE A 299 4.07 1.81 11.22
CA PHE A 299 4.56 2.29 12.51
C PHE A 299 5.44 3.52 12.34
N THR A 300 6.38 3.47 11.40
CA THR A 300 7.23 4.63 11.12
C THR A 300 6.42 5.82 10.62
N ALA A 301 5.46 5.64 9.70
CA ALA A 301 4.62 6.73 9.20
C ALA A 301 3.82 7.42 10.32
N PHE A 302 3.23 6.65 11.23
CA PHE A 302 2.44 7.18 12.35
C PHE A 302 3.31 7.75 13.49
N CYS A 303 4.55 7.27 13.66
CA CYS A 303 5.48 7.82 14.66
C CYS A 303 6.13 9.13 14.19
N ILE A 304 6.45 9.23 12.90
CA ILE A 304 7.10 10.39 12.31
C ILE A 304 6.09 11.49 11.99
N GLY A 305 4.87 11.13 11.57
CA GLY A 305 3.83 12.10 11.20
C GLY A 305 3.66 13.24 12.21
N PRO A 306 3.51 12.97 13.52
CA PRO A 306 3.37 14.01 14.53
C PRO A 306 4.64 14.84 14.81
N LEU A 307 5.80 14.44 14.27
CA LEU A 307 7.08 15.13 14.44
C LEU A 307 7.40 16.08 13.26
N CYS A 308 6.59 16.06 12.21
CA CYS A 308 6.72 16.88 11.00
C CYS A 308 5.64 17.96 10.95
#